data_AF-A0A9D4WEP9-F1
#
_entry.id   AF-A0A9D4WEP9-F1
#
_cell.length_a   1.000
_cell.length_b   1.000
_cell.length_c   1.000
_cell.angle_alpha   90.00
_cell.angle_beta   90.00
_cell.angle_gamma   90.00
#
_symmetry.space_group_name_H-M   'P 1'
#
loop_
_entity.id
_entity.type
_entity.pdbx_description
1 polymer ?
#
loop_
_entity_poly.entity_id
_entity_poly.type
_entity_poly.pdbx_seq_one_letter_code
_entity_poly.pdbx_strand_id
1 'polypeptide(L)'
;MQQIEAAGRGVLVYLRGHEGRGIGLGHKLRAYNLQDDGRDTVEANEELGLPVDSREYGIGAQILRDLGVQSMKLMTNNPSKYIGLKGYGLTVSGRIPLLTLITSE
;
A
#
# COMPACT_ATOMS: atom_id res chain seq x y z
N MET A 1 9.35 3.28 -10.29
CA MET A 1 10.60 2.50 -10.38
C MET A 1 11.85 3.39 -10.48
N GLN A 2 11.80 4.51 -11.23
CA GLN A 2 12.90 5.47 -11.39
C GLN A 2 13.64 5.85 -10.08
N GLN A 3 12.94 6.10 -8.97
CA GLN A 3 13.61 6.43 -7.69
C GLN A 3 14.44 5.28 -7.12
N ILE A 4 14.01 4.03 -7.28
CA ILE A 4 14.75 2.84 -6.85
C ILE A 4 16.00 2.68 -7.71
N GLU A 5 15.84 2.86 -9.02
CA GLU A 5 16.93 2.80 -10.00
C GLU A 5 17.99 3.89 -9.74
N ALA A 6 17.56 5.14 -9.56
CA ALA A 6 18.46 6.27 -9.27
C ALA A 6 19.24 6.09 -7.95
N ALA A 7 18.67 5.37 -6.99
CA ALA A 7 19.37 5.03 -5.75
C ALA A 7 20.42 3.89 -5.92
N GLY A 8 20.43 3.20 -7.06
CA GLY A 8 21.33 2.08 -7.38
C GLY A 8 21.05 0.79 -6.62
N ARG A 9 20.18 0.82 -5.60
CA ARG A 9 19.77 -0.34 -4.80
C ARG A 9 18.41 -0.09 -4.15
N GLY A 10 17.51 -1.04 -4.31
CA GLY A 10 16.25 -1.07 -3.55
C GLY A 10 15.43 -2.30 -3.87
N VAL A 11 14.30 -2.44 -3.17
CA VAL A 11 13.38 -3.57 -3.33
C VAL A 11 11.98 -3.00 -3.55
N LEU A 12 11.28 -3.53 -4.55
CA LEU A 12 9.85 -3.33 -4.74
C LEU A 12 9.13 -4.64 -4.42
N VAL A 13 8.34 -4.65 -3.35
CA VAL A 13 7.49 -5.79 -3.00
C VAL A 13 6.08 -5.55 -3.55
N TYR A 14 5.69 -6.33 -4.54
CA TYR A 14 4.35 -6.27 -5.14
C TYR A 14 3.42 -7.31 -4.49
N LEU A 15 2.66 -6.87 -3.48
CA LEU A 15 1.71 -7.73 -2.77
C LEU A 15 0.44 -7.94 -3.58
N ARG A 16 0.17 -9.20 -3.94
CA ARG A 16 -1.08 -9.60 -4.59
C ARG A 16 -2.20 -9.73 -3.56
N GLY A 17 -3.45 -9.70 -4.03
CA GLY A 17 -4.63 -9.81 -3.17
C GLY A 17 -5.00 -8.52 -2.42
N HIS A 18 -4.23 -7.45 -2.57
CA HIS A 18 -4.49 -6.15 -1.93
C HIS A 18 -5.31 -5.18 -2.80
N GLU A 19 -5.81 -5.63 -3.95
CA GLU A 19 -6.66 -4.84 -4.84
C GLU A 19 -7.90 -4.34 -4.09
N GLY A 20 -8.30 -3.08 -4.33
CA GLY A 20 -9.44 -2.47 -3.64
C GLY A 20 -9.28 -2.31 -2.12
N ARG A 21 -8.05 -2.27 -1.58
CA ARG A 21 -7.79 -2.40 -0.13
C ARG A 21 -8.12 -3.80 0.44
N GLY A 22 -7.97 -4.84 -0.39
CA GLY A 22 -8.12 -6.24 0.04
C GLY A 22 -9.50 -6.83 -0.28
N ILE A 23 -10.47 -6.03 -0.73
CA ILE A 23 -11.81 -6.48 -1.11
C ILE A 23 -11.83 -7.11 -2.52
N GLY A 24 -10.77 -6.92 -3.31
CA GLY A 24 -10.66 -7.41 -4.68
C GLY A 24 -11.23 -6.45 -5.73
N LEU A 25 -10.95 -6.75 -7.00
CA LEU A 25 -11.29 -5.88 -8.13
C LEU A 25 -12.80 -5.75 -8.34
N GLY A 26 -13.55 -6.84 -8.25
CA GLY A 26 -15.00 -6.83 -8.48
C GLY A 26 -15.74 -5.92 -7.50
N HIS A 27 -15.39 -6.01 -6.21
CA HIS A 27 -15.95 -5.13 -5.17
C HIS A 27 -15.50 -3.68 -5.33
N LYS A 28 -14.24 -3.44 -5.74
CA LYS A 28 -13.74 -2.10 -6.05
C LYS A 28 -14.56 -1.44 -7.16
N LEU A 29 -14.89 -2.16 -8.23
CA LEU A 29 -15.73 -1.65 -9.32
C LEU A 29 -17.16 -1.32 -8.83
N ARG A 30 -17.74 -2.16 -7.97
CA ARG A 30 -19.05 -1.86 -7.35
C ARG A 30 -19.00 -0.61 -6.48
N ALA A 31 -17.94 -0.44 -5.69
CA ALA A 31 -17.75 0.75 -4.87
C ALA A 31 -17.54 2.02 -5.72
N TYR A 32 -16.98 1.91 -6.94
CA TYR A 32 -16.89 3.03 -7.87
C TYR A 32 -18.25 3.46 -8.40
N ASN A 33 -19.14 2.52 -8.74
CA ASN A 33 -20.50 2.89 -9.16
C ASN A 33 -21.23 3.72 -8.08
N LEU A 34 -21.07 3.36 -6.80
CA LEU A 34 -21.64 4.14 -5.70
C LEU A 34 -20.95 5.51 -5.54
N GLN A 35 -19.63 5.59 -5.76
CA GLN A 35 -18.91 6.86 -5.72
C GLN A 35 -19.33 7.80 -6.85
N ASP A 36 -19.60 7.28 -8.04
CA ASP A 36 -20.15 8.05 -9.16
C ASP A 36 -21.53 8.63 -8.83
N ASP A 37 -22.30 7.93 -7.99
CA ASP A 37 -23.56 8.41 -7.44
C ASP A 37 -23.39 9.28 -6.17
N GLY A 38 -22.17 9.75 -5.88
CA GLY A 38 -21.87 10.77 -4.88
C GLY A 38 -21.45 10.27 -3.48
N ARG A 39 -21.33 8.96 -3.25
CA ARG A 39 -20.81 8.42 -1.97
C ARG A 39 -19.31 8.64 -1.85
N ASP A 40 -18.80 8.83 -0.65
CA ASP A 40 -17.37 8.70 -0.42
C ASP A 40 -16.90 7.23 -0.39
N THR A 41 -15.59 7.00 -0.34
CA THR A 41 -15.05 5.64 -0.37
C THR A 41 -15.37 4.81 0.88
N VAL A 42 -15.57 5.44 2.04
CA VAL A 42 -15.95 4.73 3.27
C VAL A 42 -17.42 4.35 3.20
N GLU A 43 -18.29 5.31 2.88
CA GLU A 43 -19.73 5.11 2.72
C GLU A 43 -20.04 4.00 1.70
N ALA A 44 -19.38 4.03 0.54
CA ALA A 44 -19.57 3.01 -0.49
C ALA A 44 -19.18 1.60 -0.03
N ASN A 45 -18.13 1.46 0.80
CA ASN A 45 -17.75 0.16 1.34
C ASN A 45 -18.74 -0.30 2.41
N GLU A 46 -19.17 0.59 3.30
CA GLU A 46 -20.15 0.27 4.34
C GLU A 46 -21.51 -0.14 3.75
N GLU A 47 -21.99 0.57 2.73
CA GLU A 47 -23.23 0.24 1.99
C GLU A 47 -23.15 -1.15 1.34
N LEU A 48 -21.97 -1.56 0.88
CA LEU A 48 -21.71 -2.89 0.32
C LEU A 48 -21.43 -3.97 1.39
N GLY A 49 -21.45 -3.63 2.68
CA GLY A 49 -21.11 -4.54 3.78
C GLY A 49 -19.64 -4.96 3.79
N LEU A 50 -18.75 -4.13 3.24
CA LEU A 50 -17.33 -4.41 3.05
C LEU A 50 -16.48 -3.69 4.10
N PRO A 51 -15.34 -4.30 4.50
CA PRO A 51 -14.37 -3.64 5.35
C PRO A 51 -13.71 -2.46 4.62
N VAL A 52 -13.47 -1.37 5.35
CA VAL A 52 -12.78 -0.17 4.82
C VAL A 52 -11.34 -0.47 4.42
N ASP A 53 -10.67 -1.42 5.09
CA ASP A 53 -9.32 -1.86 4.77
C ASP A 53 -9.05 -3.28 5.32
N SER A 54 -8.68 -4.22 4.46
CA SER A 54 -8.32 -5.60 4.83
C SER A 54 -6.90 -5.97 4.40
N ARG A 55 -6.05 -4.98 4.14
CA ARG A 55 -4.67 -5.23 3.70
C ARG A 55 -3.79 -5.65 4.85
N GLU A 56 -3.07 -6.75 4.65
CA GLU A 56 -2.11 -7.30 5.61
C GLU A 56 -0.68 -7.20 5.09
N TYR A 57 0.16 -6.43 5.78
CA TYR A 57 1.53 -6.14 5.32
C TYR A 57 2.58 -7.10 5.87
N GLY A 58 2.19 -8.06 6.72
CA GLY A 58 3.10 -9.00 7.37
C GLY A 58 3.89 -9.87 6.39
N ILE A 59 3.24 -10.33 5.31
CA ILE A 59 3.93 -11.08 4.24
C ILE A 59 4.99 -10.21 3.56
N GLY A 60 4.69 -8.94 3.30
CA GLY A 60 5.67 -8.02 2.72
C GLY A 60 6.88 -7.80 3.63
N ALA A 61 6.66 -7.71 4.94
CA ALA A 61 7.74 -7.62 5.93
C ALA A 61 8.61 -8.88 5.97
N GLN A 62 8.00 -10.06 5.89
CA GLN A 62 8.73 -11.33 5.84
C GLN A 62 9.57 -11.46 4.57
N ILE A 63 9.02 -11.08 3.40
CA ILE A 63 9.77 -11.06 2.14
C ILE A 63 11.00 -10.15 2.25
N LEU A 64 10.85 -8.94 2.80
CA LEU A 64 11.97 -8.02 2.98
C LEU A 64 13.05 -8.61 3.89
N ARG A 65 12.65 -9.28 4.97
CA ARG A 65 13.60 -9.94 5.89
C ARG A 65 14.31 -11.11 5.23
N ASP A 66 13.60 -11.93 4.47
CA ASP A 66 14.17 -13.05 3.71
C ASP A 66 15.20 -12.57 2.68
N LEU A 67 14.95 -11.44 2.03
CA LEU A 67 15.90 -10.74 1.16
C LEU A 67 17.09 -10.09 1.90
N GLY A 68 17.17 -10.25 3.23
CA GLY A 68 18.25 -9.72 4.05
C GLY A 68 18.14 -8.23 4.38
N VAL A 69 16.99 -7.59 4.16
CA VAL A 69 16.78 -6.21 4.55
C VAL A 69 16.69 -6.13 6.07
N GLN A 70 17.50 -5.25 6.67
CA GLN A 70 17.49 -4.97 8.12
C GLN A 70 17.15 -3.51 8.41
N SER A 71 17.58 -2.61 7.52
CA SER A 71 17.20 -1.20 7.55
C SER A 71 16.91 -0.67 6.16
N MET A 72 15.99 0.28 6.06
CA MET A 72 15.60 0.87 4.78
C MET A 72 15.05 2.28 4.93
N LYS A 73 15.20 3.08 3.87
CA LYS A 73 14.36 4.28 3.66
C LYS A 73 13.06 3.82 3.00
N LEU A 74 11.94 4.00 3.68
CA LEU A 74 10.64 3.54 3.20
C LEU A 74 9.99 4.59 2.31
N MET A 75 9.65 4.22 1.07
CA MET A 75 8.89 5.07 0.15
C MET A 75 7.39 4.95 0.44
N THR A 76 6.78 5.96 1.08
CA THR A 76 5.36 5.88 1.51
C THR A 76 4.76 7.23 1.91
N ASN A 77 3.49 7.42 1.54
CA ASN A 77 2.69 8.58 1.93
C ASN A 77 1.78 8.31 3.14
N ASN A 78 1.70 7.07 3.65
CA ASN A 78 0.81 6.74 4.78
C ASN A 78 1.60 6.34 6.05
N PRO A 79 1.77 7.24 7.04
CA PRO A 79 2.56 7.01 8.25
C PRO A 79 2.13 5.84 9.13
N SER A 80 0.82 5.60 9.23
CA SER A 80 0.23 4.81 10.30
C SER A 80 0.36 3.30 10.08
N LYS A 81 0.68 2.86 8.86
CA LYS A 81 0.54 1.46 8.44
C LYS A 81 1.73 0.54 8.74
N TYR A 82 2.80 1.02 9.36
CA TYR A 82 4.03 0.24 9.50
C TYR A 82 4.69 0.30 10.88
N ILE A 83 3.94 0.69 11.92
CA ILE A 83 4.33 0.48 13.32
C ILE A 83 4.69 -1.01 13.55
N GLY A 84 4.06 -1.93 12.81
CA GLY A 84 4.33 -3.37 12.85
C GLY A 84 5.65 -3.83 12.23
N LEU A 85 6.33 -3.04 11.38
CA LEU A 85 7.57 -3.50 10.71
C LEU A 85 8.72 -3.78 11.71
N LYS A 86 8.74 -3.06 12.83
CA LYS A 86 9.73 -3.28 13.91
C LYS A 86 9.62 -4.69 14.47
N GLY A 87 8.41 -5.26 14.56
CA GLY A 87 8.18 -6.64 15.02
C GLY A 87 8.80 -7.69 14.09
N TYR A 88 9.01 -7.34 12.83
CA TYR A 88 9.70 -8.18 11.85
C TYR A 88 11.22 -7.95 11.83
N GLY A 89 11.78 -7.15 12.74
CA GLY A 89 13.23 -6.83 12.75
C GLY A 89 13.65 -5.87 11.65
N LEU A 90 12.70 -5.11 11.08
CA LEU A 90 12.96 -4.12 10.04
C LEU A 90 13.01 -2.72 10.63
N THR A 91 14.12 -2.01 10.40
CA THR A 91 14.32 -0.63 10.86
C THR A 91 14.04 0.36 9.74
N VAL A 92 13.10 1.29 9.95
CA VAL A 92 12.88 2.39 9.01
C VAL A 92 13.83 3.53 9.37
N SER A 93 14.90 3.70 8.59
CA SER A 93 15.93 4.73 8.83
C SER A 93 15.57 6.09 8.24
N GLY A 94 14.51 6.16 7.45
CA GLY A 94 13.98 7.38 6.88
C GLY A 94 12.73 7.13 6.04
N ARG A 95 12.04 8.21 5.68
CA ARG A 95 10.90 8.16 4.78
C ARG A 95 11.17 8.98 3.53
N ILE A 96 10.70 8.47 2.41
CA ILE A 96 10.73 9.16 1.13
C ILE A 96 9.27 9.29 0.68
N PRO A 97 8.75 10.51 0.45
CA PRO A 97 7.41 10.67 -0.09
C PRO A 97 7.36 10.15 -1.53
N LEU A 98 6.25 9.53 -1.90
CA LEU A 98 5.98 9.15 -3.28
C LEU A 98 5.19 10.28 -3.93
N LEU A 99 5.89 11.12 -4.69
CA LEU A 99 5.28 12.19 -5.47
C LEU A 99 4.92 11.63 -6.85
N THR A 100 3.65 11.75 -7.22
CA THR A 100 3.15 11.42 -8.55
C THR A 100 2.68 12.70 -9.21
N LEU A 101 3.18 12.99 -10.41
CA LEU A 101 2.67 14.08 -11.22
C LEU A 101 1.31 13.67 -11.80
N ILE A 102 0.44 14.66 -11.99
CA ILE A 102 -0.77 14.46 -12.78
C ILE A 102 -0.30 14.05 -14.17
N THR A 103 -0.76 12.90 -14.62
CA THR A 103 -0.51 12.46 -16.00
C THR A 103 -1.46 13.25 -16.89
N SER A 104 -0.93 13.97 -17.86
CA SER A 104 -1.74 14.60 -18.92
C SER A 104 -2.47 13.49 -19.69
N GLU A 105 -3.74 13.70 -20.02
CA GLU A 105 -4.48 12.80 -20.92
C GLU A 105 -3.83 12.72 -22.32
#